data_AF-I1Q0D9-F1
#
_entry.id   AF-I1Q0D9-F1
#
_cell.length_a   1.000
_cell.length_b   1.000
_cell.length_c   1.000
_cell.angle_alpha   90.00
_cell.angle_beta   90.00
_cell.angle_gamma   90.00
#
_symmetry.space_group_name_H-M   'P 1'
#
loop_
_entity.id
_entity.type
_entity.pdbx_description
1 polymer ?
#
loop_
_entity_poly.entity_id
_entity_poly.type
_entity_poly.pdbx_seq_one_letter_code
_entity_poly.pdbx_strand_id
1 'polypeptide(L)'
;MGYIGAHGVETLKRYRYSGQDHSVVAKYVLQPFWSRCVTLFPLWMPKEPFSPCLVNPQVGGIGRDLFGDDYTSDVRSFTNLRTVFHNITLTGFMFLVVSALLGYVRILISQIYSPHLDTAPPRWVHLAHGLLLFLYQTFDAVDGKQARRTSSSSPLGELFDHGCDALACAFEALALGSTLMCGRFTFCFWVIAAVPFYLATWEHFFTNTLILPLINGPTEGLMLIYLSHSFTFLTGAEWWAQDFRKSIPLLSWVPLPFIPDIPLYIIVMILMILFAVIPTIGSNVSNVQKVVEARKGSMVLALAMLLPFIALLTGVAVWSYLSPSDIMRNQPHLLVIGTGFAFGYLVGRMILAHLCDEPKGLKTGMCMSLVFLPFAIANALTAKINAGIPLVDELLVLFLYCAYTVGLYLHLAVSVVHEIKDALGIYCFRITRKEA
;
A
#
# COMPACT_ATOMS: atom_id res chain seq x y z
N MET A 1 -2.71 -13.51 -24.23
CA MET A 1 -3.44 -14.43 -23.33
C MET A 1 -3.99 -13.59 -22.19
N GLY A 2 -5.25 -13.77 -21.82
CA GLY A 2 -5.85 -13.04 -20.70
C GLY A 2 -5.26 -13.48 -19.35
N TYR A 3 -5.43 -12.64 -18.34
CA TYR A 3 -4.99 -12.91 -16.98
C TYR A 3 -5.92 -13.89 -16.25
N ILE A 4 -7.19 -13.97 -16.65
CA ILE A 4 -8.24 -14.73 -15.98
C ILE A 4 -8.68 -15.91 -16.86
N GLY A 5 -8.51 -17.13 -16.35
CA GLY A 5 -9.01 -18.34 -16.99
C GLY A 5 -10.50 -18.59 -16.73
N ALA A 6 -11.08 -19.57 -17.41
CA ALA A 6 -12.51 -19.92 -17.27
C ALA A 6 -12.92 -20.24 -15.82
N HIS A 7 -12.05 -20.92 -15.06
CA HIS A 7 -12.27 -21.20 -13.64
C HIS A 7 -12.36 -19.90 -12.81
N GLY A 8 -11.43 -18.97 -13.02
CA GLY A 8 -11.42 -17.68 -12.31
C GLY A 8 -12.69 -16.87 -12.56
N VAL A 9 -13.21 -16.88 -13.80
CA VAL A 9 -14.50 -16.23 -14.15
C VAL A 9 -15.67 -16.79 -13.33
N GLU A 10 -15.71 -18.10 -13.09
CA GLU A 10 -16.75 -18.73 -12.27
C GLU A 10 -16.60 -18.37 -10.78
N THR A 11 -15.37 -18.38 -10.28
CA THR A 11 -15.04 -18.01 -8.90
C THR A 11 -15.41 -16.57 -8.60
N LEU A 12 -15.08 -15.63 -9.49
CA LEU A 12 -15.40 -14.20 -9.35
C LEU A 12 -16.89 -13.95 -9.12
N LYS A 13 -17.78 -14.74 -9.72
CA LYS A 13 -19.23 -14.61 -9.54
C LYS A 13 -19.72 -15.08 -8.17
N ARG A 14 -18.92 -15.89 -7.47
CA ARG A 14 -19.26 -16.46 -6.15
C ARG A 14 -18.51 -15.78 -5.00
N TYR A 15 -17.50 -14.99 -5.32
CA TYR A 15 -16.62 -14.35 -4.37
C TYR A 15 -17.37 -13.45 -3.39
N ARG A 16 -16.95 -13.44 -2.12
CA ARG A 16 -17.46 -12.56 -1.07
C ARG A 16 -16.31 -11.98 -0.29
N TYR A 17 -16.32 -10.67 -0.14
CA TYR A 17 -15.32 -9.98 0.67
C TYR A 17 -15.59 -10.19 2.16
N SER A 18 -14.52 -10.47 2.91
CA SER A 18 -14.50 -10.66 4.36
C SER A 18 -13.31 -9.92 4.95
N GLY A 19 -13.54 -9.10 5.96
CA GLY A 19 -12.49 -8.36 6.66
C GLY A 19 -12.76 -8.27 8.16
N GLN A 20 -11.70 -8.32 8.95
CA GLN A 20 -11.70 -8.17 10.39
C GLN A 20 -10.75 -7.05 10.79
N ASP A 21 -11.25 -6.10 11.57
CA ASP A 21 -10.45 -4.98 12.06
C ASP A 21 -10.39 -5.00 13.59
N HIS A 22 -9.18 -5.23 14.12
CA HIS A 22 -8.91 -5.26 15.55
C HIS A 22 -8.37 -3.93 16.09
N SER A 23 -8.26 -2.89 15.26
CA SER A 23 -7.78 -1.58 15.70
C SER A 23 -8.77 -0.90 16.64
N VAL A 24 -8.24 -0.47 17.80
CA VAL A 24 -8.98 0.34 18.78
C VAL A 24 -9.20 1.75 18.25
N VAL A 25 -8.23 2.32 17.53
CA VAL A 25 -8.35 3.65 16.93
C VAL A 25 -9.42 3.66 15.84
N ALA A 26 -9.42 2.64 14.97
CA ALA A 26 -10.46 2.45 13.99
C ALA A 26 -11.82 2.37 14.68
N LYS A 27 -11.99 1.42 15.61
CA LYS A 27 -13.27 1.15 16.26
C LYS A 27 -13.89 2.37 16.94
N TYR A 28 -13.12 3.12 17.74
CA TYR A 28 -13.66 4.18 18.59
C TYR A 28 -13.54 5.59 18.02
N VAL A 29 -12.62 5.85 17.08
CA VAL A 29 -12.36 7.20 16.56
C VAL A 29 -12.72 7.31 15.09
N LEU A 30 -12.08 6.50 14.24
CA LEU A 30 -12.15 6.69 12.79
C LEU A 30 -13.42 6.09 12.17
N GLN A 31 -13.89 4.93 12.62
CA GLN A 31 -15.12 4.31 12.12
C GLN A 31 -16.37 5.19 12.35
N PRO A 32 -16.58 5.80 13.54
CA PRO A 32 -17.66 6.78 13.73
C PRO A 32 -17.52 8.00 12.82
N PHE A 33 -16.30 8.50 12.62
CA PHE A 33 -16.01 9.62 11.73
C PHE A 33 -16.34 9.28 10.27
N TRP A 34 -15.78 8.19 9.73
CA TRP A 34 -16.04 7.73 8.35
C TRP A 34 -17.52 7.41 8.11
N SER A 35 -18.22 6.88 9.12
CA SER A 35 -19.67 6.61 9.02
C SER A 35 -20.51 7.88 8.95
N ARG A 36 -20.00 9.03 9.41
CA ARG A 36 -20.60 10.34 9.15
C ARG A 36 -20.15 10.87 7.79
N CYS A 37 -18.87 10.78 7.45
CA CYS A 37 -18.34 11.26 6.16
C CYS A 37 -19.02 10.61 4.96
N VAL A 38 -19.29 9.30 5.03
CA VAL A 38 -19.98 8.58 3.94
C VAL A 38 -21.31 9.26 3.59
N THR A 39 -22.03 9.83 4.57
CA THR A 39 -23.32 10.53 4.35
C THR A 39 -23.21 11.81 3.52
N LEU A 40 -22.02 12.39 3.42
CA LEU A 40 -21.74 13.55 2.55
C LEU A 40 -21.73 13.15 1.06
N PHE A 41 -21.48 11.87 0.77
CA PHE A 41 -21.52 11.36 -0.59
C PHE A 41 -22.98 11.15 -1.00
N PRO A 42 -23.44 11.85 -2.05
CA PRO A 42 -24.84 11.86 -2.40
C PRO A 42 -25.30 10.48 -2.79
N LEU A 43 -26.52 10.14 -2.38
CA LEU A 43 -27.18 8.93 -2.82
C LEU A 43 -27.62 9.03 -4.30
N TRP A 44 -27.37 9.99 -5.17
CA TRP A 44 -27.45 9.70 -6.64
C TRP A 44 -26.14 9.05 -7.14
N MET A 45 -25.24 8.86 -6.17
CA MET A 45 -24.07 8.05 -6.09
C MET A 45 -24.28 7.00 -4.94
N PRO A 46 -25.22 6.02 -4.94
CA PRO A 46 -26.66 5.88 -5.30
C PRO A 46 -27.70 5.73 -4.13
N LYS A 47 -28.99 5.67 -4.54
CA LYS A 47 -30.35 5.96 -3.98
C LYS A 47 -31.22 4.76 -4.43
N GLU A 48 -32.29 4.25 -3.82
CA GLU A 48 -33.22 4.56 -2.70
C GLU A 48 -33.86 3.21 -2.24
N PRO A 49 -35.01 3.17 -1.53
CA PRO A 49 -35.35 3.78 -0.26
C PRO A 49 -35.10 2.75 0.87
N PHE A 50 -35.30 3.17 2.12
CA PHE A 50 -35.28 2.33 3.31
C PHE A 50 -35.71 0.87 3.06
N SER A 51 -34.77 -0.05 3.20
CA SER A 51 -35.05 -1.36 3.81
C SER A 51 -34.11 -1.46 5.00
N PRO A 52 -34.61 -1.59 6.23
CA PRO A 52 -33.75 -1.74 7.38
C PRO A 52 -33.03 -3.08 7.24
N CYS A 53 -31.76 -3.04 6.80
CA CYS A 53 -30.84 -4.10 7.17
C CYS A 53 -30.76 -4.04 8.69
N LEU A 54 -31.40 -5.03 9.31
CA LEU A 54 -31.36 -5.29 10.73
C LEU A 54 -29.90 -5.35 11.18
N VAL A 55 -29.40 -4.23 11.71
CA VAL A 55 -28.47 -4.28 12.83
C VAL A 55 -29.28 -4.92 13.94
N ASN A 56 -29.20 -6.23 14.09
CA ASN A 56 -29.85 -6.92 15.19
C ASN A 56 -29.08 -6.58 16.47
N PRO A 57 -29.61 -5.78 17.41
CA PRO A 57 -28.91 -5.47 18.65
C PRO A 57 -29.16 -6.54 19.73
N GLN A 58 -29.75 -7.69 19.37
CA GLN A 58 -30.14 -8.71 20.35
C GLN A 58 -29.48 -10.06 20.08
N VAL A 59 -28.26 -10.20 20.59
CA VAL A 59 -27.85 -11.43 21.29
C VAL A 59 -27.09 -11.00 22.55
N GLY A 60 -27.85 -10.75 23.63
CA GLY A 60 -27.30 -10.77 24.98
C GLY A 60 -26.82 -12.19 25.27
N GLY A 61 -25.50 -12.36 25.30
CA GLY A 61 -24.84 -13.64 25.55
C GLY A 61 -23.39 -13.36 25.90
N ILE A 62 -23.14 -13.35 27.20
CA ILE A 62 -21.86 -13.13 27.89
C ILE A 62 -20.75 -13.94 27.18
N GLY A 63 -19.75 -13.26 26.60
CA GLY A 63 -18.54 -13.93 26.05
C GLY A 63 -17.94 -13.40 24.75
N ARG A 64 -18.22 -12.15 24.31
CA ARG A 64 -17.74 -11.61 23.02
C ARG A 64 -16.98 -10.27 23.09
N ASP A 65 -16.31 -9.99 24.21
CA ASP A 65 -15.61 -8.71 24.44
C ASP A 65 -14.13 -8.69 24.03
N LEU A 66 -13.65 -9.67 23.26
CA LEU A 66 -12.22 -9.76 22.88
C LEU A 66 -11.93 -9.96 21.39
N PHE A 67 -12.93 -9.98 20.51
CA PHE A 67 -12.71 -10.14 19.06
C PHE A 67 -13.49 -9.09 18.27
N GLY A 68 -12.82 -8.52 17.26
CA GLY A 68 -13.16 -7.30 16.53
C GLY A 68 -14.47 -7.33 15.76
N ASP A 69 -14.83 -6.20 15.16
CA ASP A 69 -16.06 -6.07 14.37
C ASP A 69 -15.87 -6.85 13.05
N ASP A 70 -16.57 -7.98 12.90
CA ASP A 70 -16.59 -8.80 11.69
C ASP A 70 -17.42 -8.10 10.58
N TYR A 71 -16.80 -7.82 9.42
CA TYR A 71 -17.50 -7.27 8.26
C TYR A 71 -17.68 -8.36 7.19
N THR A 72 -18.94 -8.75 6.91
CA THR A 72 -19.28 -9.66 5.80
C THR A 72 -20.23 -8.97 4.83
N SER A 73 -19.97 -9.10 3.52
CA SER A 73 -20.87 -8.57 2.47
C SER A 73 -21.43 -9.72 1.62
N ASP A 74 -22.76 -9.79 1.48
CA ASP A 74 -23.45 -10.86 0.75
C ASP A 74 -23.75 -10.46 -0.71
N VAL A 75 -23.16 -11.19 -1.66
CA VAL A 75 -23.35 -11.04 -3.12
C VAL A 75 -24.65 -11.70 -3.65
N ARG A 76 -25.56 -12.22 -2.80
CA ARG A 76 -26.74 -12.99 -3.24
C ARG A 76 -28.08 -12.24 -3.27
N SER A 77 -28.14 -10.93 -3.03
CA SER A 77 -29.37 -10.14 -3.28
C SER A 77 -29.39 -9.46 -4.66
N PHE A 78 -28.49 -9.85 -5.57
CA PHE A 78 -28.19 -9.09 -6.77
C PHE A 78 -28.80 -9.68 -8.05
N THR A 79 -30.11 -9.48 -8.25
CA THR A 79 -30.75 -9.73 -9.55
C THR A 79 -30.97 -8.46 -10.40
N ASN A 80 -30.84 -7.26 -9.81
CA ASN A 80 -31.31 -6.02 -10.45
C ASN A 80 -30.30 -4.86 -10.61
N LEU A 81 -29.01 -4.99 -10.26
CA LEU A 81 -28.01 -3.93 -10.45
C LEU A 81 -26.70 -4.44 -11.06
N ARG A 82 -26.22 -3.77 -12.11
CA ARG A 82 -24.86 -3.91 -12.68
C ARG A 82 -24.04 -2.70 -12.19
N THR A 83 -23.30 -2.79 -11.08
CA THR A 83 -22.78 -1.57 -10.41
C THR A 83 -21.46 -1.75 -9.68
N VAL A 84 -20.50 -0.82 -9.84
CA VAL A 84 -19.39 -0.53 -8.87
C VAL A 84 -18.91 0.93 -9.00
N PHE A 85 -18.39 1.52 -7.91
CA PHE A 85 -18.01 2.94 -7.76
C PHE A 85 -16.51 3.13 -7.42
N HIS A 86 -15.60 3.04 -8.40
CA HIS A 86 -14.15 3.20 -8.17
C HIS A 86 -13.65 4.65 -8.10
N ASN A 87 -14.54 5.64 -8.30
CA ASN A 87 -14.13 7.05 -8.36
C ASN A 87 -13.69 7.59 -6.99
N ILE A 88 -14.22 7.07 -5.87
CA ILE A 88 -13.83 7.52 -4.53
C ILE A 88 -12.38 7.10 -4.26
N THR A 89 -12.09 5.81 -4.42
CA THR A 89 -10.75 5.23 -4.36
C THR A 89 -9.77 5.97 -5.26
N LEU A 90 -10.13 6.16 -6.54
CA LEU A 90 -9.27 6.84 -7.51
C LEU A 90 -9.02 8.31 -7.12
N THR A 91 -10.03 9.01 -6.61
CA THR A 91 -9.88 10.40 -6.13
C THR A 91 -8.95 10.44 -4.92
N GLY A 92 -9.13 9.51 -3.98
CA GLY A 92 -8.23 9.33 -2.84
C GLY A 92 -6.79 9.12 -3.28
N PHE A 93 -6.57 8.16 -4.18
CA PHE A 93 -5.24 7.86 -4.73
C PHE A 93 -4.62 9.08 -5.45
N MET A 94 -5.41 9.87 -6.18
CA MET A 94 -4.91 11.08 -6.82
C MET A 94 -4.44 12.13 -5.81
N PHE A 95 -4.95 12.17 -4.58
CA PHE A 95 -4.39 13.03 -3.53
C PHE A 95 -2.95 12.63 -3.19
N LEU A 96 -2.62 11.34 -3.18
CA LEU A 96 -1.25 10.86 -2.97
C LEU A 96 -0.34 11.17 -4.15
N VAL A 97 -0.84 11.01 -5.38
CA VAL A 97 -0.09 11.41 -6.59
C VAL A 97 0.20 12.90 -6.56
N VAL A 98 -0.79 13.75 -6.26
CA VAL A 98 -0.60 15.19 -6.09
C VAL A 98 0.38 15.47 -4.95
N SER A 99 0.28 14.76 -3.82
CA SER A 99 1.20 14.90 -2.68
C SER A 99 2.64 14.64 -3.09
N ALA A 100 2.93 13.50 -3.72
CA ALA A 100 4.26 13.15 -4.21
C ALA A 100 4.75 14.14 -5.29
N LEU A 101 3.84 14.57 -6.18
CA LEU A 101 4.13 15.60 -7.17
C LEU A 101 4.40 16.96 -6.51
N LEU A 102 3.78 17.36 -5.40
CA LEU A 102 4.13 18.60 -4.72
C LEU A 102 5.58 18.57 -4.19
N GLY A 103 6.03 17.39 -3.75
CA GLY A 103 7.45 17.14 -3.44
C GLY A 103 8.36 17.26 -4.66
N TYR A 104 7.87 16.91 -5.85
CA TYR A 104 8.65 16.86 -7.10
C TYR A 104 8.55 18.12 -7.99
N VAL A 105 7.39 18.76 -8.10
CA VAL A 105 7.05 19.85 -9.05
C VAL A 105 7.80 21.14 -8.71
N ARG A 106 8.30 21.28 -7.47
CA ARG A 106 9.25 22.36 -7.14
C ARG A 106 10.67 22.14 -7.69
N ILE A 107 11.01 20.91 -8.09
CA ILE A 107 12.23 20.58 -8.87
C ILE A 107 12.07 21.10 -10.31
N LEU A 108 10.87 21.01 -10.90
CA LEU A 108 10.62 21.35 -12.31
C LEU A 108 10.43 22.86 -12.57
N ILE A 109 9.79 23.59 -11.64
CA ILE A 109 9.45 25.01 -11.85
C ILE A 109 10.56 25.97 -11.34
N SER A 110 11.47 25.51 -10.49
CA SER A 110 12.42 26.40 -9.81
C SER A 110 13.83 25.85 -9.60
N GLN A 111 14.21 24.66 -10.08
CA GLN A 111 15.58 24.10 -10.00
C GLN A 111 16.31 24.20 -8.62
N ILE A 112 15.61 24.42 -7.50
CA ILE A 112 16.26 24.88 -6.25
C ILE A 112 15.93 24.03 -5.02
N TYR A 113 15.07 22.99 -5.06
CA TYR A 113 14.79 22.24 -3.81
C TYR A 113 14.71 20.70 -3.95
N SER A 114 15.62 20.02 -3.24
CA SER A 114 15.64 18.60 -2.80
C SER A 114 15.57 17.45 -3.83
N PRO A 115 16.47 17.37 -4.82
CA PRO A 115 16.55 16.20 -5.73
C PRO A 115 16.86 14.88 -5.00
N HIS A 116 17.44 14.96 -3.79
CA HIS A 116 17.90 13.82 -3.02
C HIS A 116 17.09 13.57 -1.74
N LEU A 117 15.97 14.27 -1.52
CA LEU A 117 15.14 14.19 -0.30
C LEU A 117 15.89 14.49 1.02
N ASP A 118 16.96 15.28 0.94
CA ASP A 118 17.87 15.61 2.05
C ASP A 118 17.93 17.12 2.36
N THR A 119 17.13 17.92 1.66
CA THR A 119 16.95 19.34 1.96
C THR A 119 15.51 19.64 2.33
N ALA A 120 15.32 20.54 3.30
CA ALA A 120 14.02 20.89 3.85
C ALA A 120 13.16 21.60 2.80
N PRO A 121 11.96 21.09 2.47
CA PRO A 121 11.02 21.80 1.63
C PRO A 121 10.36 22.96 2.41
N PRO A 122 9.69 23.89 1.72
CA PRO A 122 8.88 24.91 2.37
C PRO A 122 7.85 24.27 3.30
N ARG A 123 7.65 24.87 4.47
CA ARG A 123 6.85 24.27 5.55
C ARG A 123 5.41 23.93 5.13
N TRP A 124 4.79 24.77 4.29
CA TRP A 124 3.42 24.53 3.80
C TRP A 124 3.29 23.21 3.02
N VAL A 125 4.38 22.70 2.41
CA VAL A 125 4.39 21.42 1.69
C VAL A 125 4.12 20.27 2.65
N HIS A 126 4.68 20.31 3.87
CA HIS A 126 4.37 19.32 4.90
C HIS A 126 2.89 19.37 5.31
N LEU A 127 2.31 20.56 5.47
CA LEU A 127 0.88 20.69 5.77
C LEU A 127 0.02 20.11 4.64
N ALA A 128 0.40 20.36 3.38
CA ALA A 128 -0.26 19.79 2.21
C ALA A 128 -0.16 18.25 2.19
N HIS A 129 1.03 17.68 2.46
CA HIS A 129 1.19 16.22 2.57
C HIS A 129 0.27 15.63 3.65
N GLY A 130 0.20 16.25 4.83
CA GLY A 130 -0.66 15.80 5.92
C GLY A 130 -2.15 15.84 5.54
N LEU A 131 -2.60 16.94 4.94
CA LEU A 131 -4.00 17.09 4.51
C LEU A 131 -4.37 16.09 3.40
N LEU A 132 -3.52 15.94 2.39
CA LEU A 132 -3.76 15.03 1.26
C LEU A 132 -3.76 13.57 1.70
N LEU A 133 -2.88 13.19 2.63
CA LEU A 133 -2.85 11.84 3.19
C LEU A 133 -4.08 11.55 4.07
N PHE A 134 -4.50 12.52 4.89
CA PHE A 134 -5.74 12.40 5.65
C PHE A 134 -6.97 12.24 4.73
N LEU A 135 -7.03 12.99 3.64
CA LEU A 135 -8.08 12.86 2.63
C LEU A 135 -8.02 11.50 1.93
N TYR A 136 -6.83 10.99 1.57
CA TYR A 136 -6.67 9.66 1.02
C TYR A 136 -7.25 8.59 1.97
N GLN A 137 -6.78 8.52 3.23
CA GLN A 137 -7.28 7.54 4.21
C GLN A 137 -8.80 7.65 4.39
N THR A 138 -9.34 8.87 4.36
CA THR A 138 -10.78 9.09 4.48
C THR A 138 -11.54 8.56 3.28
N PHE A 139 -11.04 8.79 2.06
CA PHE A 139 -11.70 8.35 0.82
C PHE A 139 -11.63 6.83 0.67
N ASP A 140 -10.47 6.25 0.96
CA ASP A 140 -10.21 4.82 1.07
C ASP A 140 -11.25 4.15 2.00
N ALA A 141 -11.30 4.53 3.28
CA ALA A 141 -12.24 3.92 4.21
C ALA A 141 -13.74 4.16 3.90
N VAL A 142 -14.05 5.23 3.16
CA VAL A 142 -15.42 5.58 2.76
C VAL A 142 -15.88 4.77 1.54
N ASP A 143 -14.99 4.29 0.68
CA ASP A 143 -15.37 3.65 -0.58
C ASP A 143 -16.16 2.34 -0.35
N GLY A 144 -15.73 1.51 0.59
CA GLY A 144 -16.34 0.22 0.91
C GLY A 144 -17.60 0.42 1.72
N LYS A 145 -17.63 1.43 2.59
CA LYS A 145 -18.85 1.86 3.29
C LYS A 145 -19.90 2.32 2.29
N GLN A 146 -19.48 3.09 1.30
CA GLN A 146 -20.37 3.55 0.25
C GLN A 146 -20.84 2.37 -0.58
N ALA A 147 -19.94 1.51 -1.06
CA ALA A 147 -20.28 0.30 -1.81
C ALA A 147 -21.30 -0.59 -1.08
N ARG A 148 -21.22 -0.69 0.25
CA ARG A 148 -22.22 -1.40 1.07
C ARG A 148 -23.56 -0.67 1.13
N ARG A 149 -23.57 0.64 1.39
CA ARG A 149 -24.80 1.47 1.39
C ARG A 149 -25.54 1.42 0.06
N THR A 150 -24.79 1.20 -1.02
CA THR A 150 -25.25 1.31 -2.39
C THR A 150 -25.45 -0.05 -3.03
N SER A 151 -25.14 -1.12 -2.28
CA SER A 151 -25.19 -2.50 -2.73
C SER A 151 -24.44 -2.68 -4.06
N SER A 152 -23.20 -2.18 -4.10
CA SER A 152 -22.30 -2.23 -5.27
C SER A 152 -20.91 -2.75 -4.92
N SER A 153 -20.78 -3.52 -3.84
CA SER A 153 -19.55 -4.25 -3.50
C SER A 153 -19.25 -5.31 -4.56
N SER A 154 -17.99 -5.45 -4.95
CA SER A 154 -17.57 -6.42 -5.97
C SER A 154 -16.10 -6.82 -5.82
N PRO A 155 -15.67 -7.94 -6.43
CA PRO A 155 -14.25 -8.31 -6.53
C PRO A 155 -13.40 -7.27 -7.25
N LEU A 156 -13.99 -6.56 -8.22
CA LEU A 156 -13.30 -5.49 -8.94
C LEU A 156 -13.00 -4.31 -8.03
N GLY A 157 -13.96 -3.96 -7.15
CA GLY A 157 -13.81 -2.92 -6.13
C GLY A 157 -12.62 -3.20 -5.22
N GLU A 158 -12.58 -4.41 -4.66
CA GLU A 158 -11.47 -4.84 -3.79
C GLU A 158 -10.11 -4.84 -4.52
N LEU A 159 -10.06 -5.37 -5.76
CA LEU A 159 -8.82 -5.37 -6.53
C LEU A 159 -8.32 -3.95 -6.78
N PHE A 160 -9.22 -3.02 -7.11
CA PHE A 160 -8.89 -1.65 -7.42
C PHE A 160 -8.43 -0.88 -6.17
N ASP A 161 -9.12 -1.09 -5.06
CA ASP A 161 -8.84 -0.52 -3.74
C ASP A 161 -7.44 -0.91 -3.24
N HIS A 162 -7.24 -2.19 -2.97
CA HIS A 162 -5.95 -2.71 -2.53
C HIS A 162 -4.83 -2.50 -3.57
N GLY A 163 -5.18 -2.43 -4.86
CA GLY A 163 -4.25 -2.10 -5.93
C GLY A 163 -3.73 -0.66 -5.86
N CYS A 164 -4.58 0.29 -5.47
CA CYS A 164 -4.19 1.67 -5.17
C CYS A 164 -3.36 1.74 -3.88
N ASP A 165 -3.73 1.01 -2.83
CA ASP A 165 -2.98 0.98 -1.57
C ASP A 165 -1.56 0.44 -1.72
N ALA A 166 -1.38 -0.54 -2.60
CA ALA A 166 -0.05 -1.06 -2.91
C ALA A 166 0.86 0.02 -3.52
N LEU A 167 0.32 0.88 -4.37
CA LEU A 167 1.04 2.01 -4.93
C LEU A 167 1.18 3.16 -3.92
N ALA A 168 0.18 3.36 -3.05
CA ALA A 168 0.19 4.36 -1.99
C ALA A 168 1.44 4.23 -1.12
N CYS A 169 1.84 3.00 -0.79
CA CYS A 169 3.08 2.71 -0.05
C CYS A 169 4.31 3.46 -0.62
N ALA A 170 4.43 3.58 -1.95
CA ALA A 170 5.55 4.26 -2.61
C ALA A 170 5.40 5.78 -2.61
N PHE A 171 4.22 6.30 -2.94
CA PHE A 171 3.97 7.74 -2.96
C PHE A 171 4.03 8.36 -1.56
N GLU A 172 3.52 7.65 -0.57
CA GLU A 172 3.59 8.04 0.84
C GLU A 172 5.02 7.99 1.37
N ALA A 173 5.80 6.96 1.02
CA ALA A 173 7.20 6.91 1.41
C ALA A 173 7.98 8.11 0.89
N LEU A 174 7.72 8.58 -0.34
CA LEU A 174 8.35 9.80 -0.87
C LEU A 174 7.94 11.06 -0.10
N ALA A 175 6.66 11.22 0.20
CA ALA A 175 6.17 12.35 0.99
C ALA A 175 6.77 12.34 2.41
N LEU A 176 6.79 11.17 3.05
CA LEU A 176 7.41 10.99 4.36
C LEU A 176 8.91 11.25 4.32
N GLY A 177 9.62 10.75 3.30
CA GLY A 177 11.04 10.99 3.09
C GLY A 177 11.38 12.48 2.99
N SER A 178 10.53 13.23 2.29
CA SER A 178 10.61 14.70 2.23
C SER A 178 10.36 15.37 3.59
N THR A 179 9.39 14.88 4.35
CA THR A 179 9.09 15.38 5.71
C THR A 179 10.19 15.10 6.72
N LEU A 180 10.78 13.91 6.67
CA LEU A 180 11.85 13.49 7.58
C LEU A 180 13.23 13.98 7.15
N MET A 181 13.35 14.48 5.91
CA MET A 181 14.62 14.89 5.30
C MET A 181 15.67 13.78 5.35
N CYS A 182 15.24 12.53 5.07
CA CYS A 182 16.03 11.33 5.35
C CYS A 182 16.78 10.77 4.12
N GLY A 183 16.66 11.43 2.97
CA GLY A 183 17.38 11.09 1.73
C GLY A 183 17.28 9.62 1.34
N ARG A 184 18.44 8.94 1.26
CA ARG A 184 18.51 7.49 0.90
C ARG A 184 17.65 6.58 1.80
N PHE A 185 17.43 6.97 3.07
CA PHE A 185 16.63 6.17 4.01
C PHE A 185 15.13 6.18 3.67
N THR A 186 14.69 7.04 2.75
CA THR A 186 13.33 7.00 2.18
C THR A 186 12.98 5.60 1.66
N PHE A 187 13.94 4.90 1.04
CA PHE A 187 13.72 3.54 0.57
C PHE A 187 13.46 2.56 1.74
N CYS A 188 14.11 2.76 2.89
CA CYS A 188 13.86 1.94 4.08
C CYS A 188 12.45 2.16 4.64
N PHE A 189 11.95 3.40 4.64
CA PHE A 189 10.56 3.69 5.02
C PHE A 189 9.56 3.06 4.05
N TRP A 190 9.86 3.04 2.75
CA TRP A 190 9.06 2.28 1.79
C TRP A 190 9.05 0.78 2.12
N VAL A 191 10.19 0.17 2.44
CA VAL A 191 10.25 -1.25 2.86
C VAL A 191 9.44 -1.51 4.13
N ILE A 192 9.46 -0.59 5.10
CA ILE A 192 8.66 -0.67 6.34
C ILE A 192 7.16 -0.71 6.05
N ALA A 193 6.68 -0.01 5.01
CA ALA A 193 5.29 -0.10 4.56
C ALA A 193 5.03 -1.36 3.72
N ALA A 194 5.90 -1.65 2.75
CA ALA A 194 5.70 -2.71 1.76
C ALA A 194 5.73 -4.12 2.36
N VAL A 195 6.60 -4.39 3.35
CA VAL A 195 6.73 -5.74 3.94
C VAL A 195 5.47 -6.19 4.68
N PRO A 196 4.92 -5.42 5.66
CA PRO A 196 3.65 -5.75 6.29
C PRO A 196 2.51 -5.85 5.28
N PHE A 197 2.45 -4.94 4.30
CA PHE A 197 1.40 -4.93 3.29
C PHE A 197 1.39 -6.19 2.43
N TYR A 198 2.56 -6.61 1.93
CA TYR A 198 2.68 -7.84 1.15
C TYR A 198 2.29 -9.07 1.97
N LEU A 199 2.71 -9.13 3.23
CA LEU A 199 2.40 -10.25 4.11
C LEU A 199 0.93 -10.29 4.53
N ALA A 200 0.27 -9.14 4.69
CA ALA A 200 -1.17 -9.07 4.93
C ALA A 200 -1.95 -9.54 3.70
N THR A 201 -1.51 -9.15 2.50
CA THR A 201 -2.10 -9.63 1.24
C THR A 201 -1.87 -11.15 1.08
N TRP A 202 -0.69 -11.64 1.45
CA TRP A 202 -0.37 -13.07 1.44
C TRP A 202 -1.22 -13.83 2.47
N GLU A 203 -1.37 -13.31 3.68
CA GLU A 203 -2.26 -13.87 4.69
C GLU A 203 -3.69 -13.95 4.16
N HIS A 204 -4.20 -12.87 3.57
CA HIS A 204 -5.53 -12.80 2.99
C HIS A 204 -5.78 -13.91 1.95
N PHE A 205 -4.80 -14.19 1.09
CA PHE A 205 -4.86 -15.29 0.12
C PHE A 205 -5.09 -16.66 0.79
N PHE A 206 -4.52 -16.92 1.97
CA PHE A 206 -4.69 -18.19 2.67
C PHE A 206 -5.93 -18.22 3.57
N THR A 207 -6.18 -17.15 4.33
CA THR A 207 -7.26 -17.05 5.32
C THR A 207 -8.62 -16.79 4.68
N ASN A 208 -8.67 -16.21 3.47
CA ASN A 208 -9.87 -15.67 2.83
C ASN A 208 -10.55 -14.57 3.65
N THR A 209 -9.82 -13.93 4.56
CA THR A 209 -10.28 -12.79 5.33
C THR A 209 -9.11 -11.86 5.56
N LEU A 210 -9.28 -10.57 5.24
CA LEU A 210 -8.28 -9.55 5.55
C LEU A 210 -8.31 -9.28 7.05
N ILE A 211 -7.25 -9.69 7.77
CA ILE A 211 -7.16 -9.54 9.22
C ILE A 211 -6.23 -8.35 9.51
N LEU A 212 -6.80 -7.27 10.02
CA LEU A 212 -6.03 -6.10 10.45
C LEU A 212 -5.74 -6.21 11.96
N PRO A 213 -4.45 -6.30 12.37
CA PRO A 213 -4.09 -6.36 13.78
C PRO A 213 -4.36 -5.04 14.51
N LEU A 214 -4.23 -5.06 15.84
CA LEU A 214 -4.47 -3.93 16.73
C LEU A 214 -3.71 -2.65 16.32
N ILE A 215 -2.48 -2.80 15.85
CA ILE A 215 -1.68 -1.74 15.22
C ILE A 215 -1.46 -2.17 13.79
N ASN A 216 -2.02 -1.42 12.83
CA ASN A 216 -1.89 -1.72 11.41
C ASN A 216 -1.51 -0.48 10.60
N GLY A 217 -0.97 -0.73 9.41
CA GLY A 217 -0.55 0.32 8.48
C GLY A 217 -1.69 1.25 8.06
N PRO A 218 -2.80 0.71 7.50
CA PRO A 218 -3.91 1.51 6.99
C PRO A 218 -4.57 2.44 8.02
N THR A 219 -4.53 2.07 9.30
CA THR A 219 -5.16 2.85 10.39
C THR A 219 -4.14 3.70 11.16
N GLU A 220 -3.39 3.09 12.08
CA GLU A 220 -2.46 3.81 12.95
C GLU A 220 -1.24 4.34 12.18
N GLY A 221 -0.76 3.57 11.21
CA GLY A 221 0.39 3.96 10.39
C GLY A 221 0.13 5.24 9.62
N LEU A 222 -0.93 5.29 8.81
CA LEU A 222 -1.32 6.48 8.06
C LEU A 222 -1.61 7.66 9.01
N MET A 223 -2.27 7.41 10.14
CA MET A 223 -2.50 8.43 11.16
C MET A 223 -1.23 9.04 11.71
N LEU A 224 -0.27 8.21 12.08
CA LEU A 224 1.02 8.67 12.55
C LEU A 224 1.73 9.52 11.50
N ILE A 225 1.66 9.13 10.22
CA ILE A 225 2.32 9.84 9.12
C ILE A 225 1.68 11.22 8.89
N TYR A 226 0.35 11.35 8.78
CA TYR A 226 -0.25 12.68 8.56
C TYR A 226 -0.16 13.59 9.78
N LEU A 227 -0.11 13.04 11.00
CA LEU A 227 0.20 13.80 12.20
C LEU A 227 1.65 14.26 12.20
N SER A 228 2.58 13.41 11.75
CA SER A 228 4.00 13.77 11.60
C SER A 228 4.19 14.89 10.58
N HIS A 229 3.49 14.84 9.45
CA HIS A 229 3.45 15.93 8.46
C HIS A 229 2.97 17.25 9.08
N SER A 230 1.85 17.20 9.81
CA SER A 230 1.26 18.38 10.48
C SER A 230 2.17 18.93 11.58
N PHE A 231 2.84 18.07 12.34
CA PHE A 231 3.82 18.45 13.34
C PHE A 231 5.05 19.11 12.71
N THR A 232 5.52 18.57 11.59
CA THR A 232 6.68 19.10 10.84
C THR A 232 6.41 20.48 10.27
N PHE A 233 5.15 20.81 9.93
CA PHE A 233 4.77 22.18 9.59
C PHE A 233 5.07 23.17 10.73
N LEU A 234 4.99 22.75 12.00
CA LEU A 234 5.24 23.56 13.20
C LEU A 234 6.70 23.52 13.70
N THR A 235 7.44 22.46 13.44
CA THR A 235 8.84 22.34 13.89
C THR A 235 9.89 22.57 12.80
N GLY A 236 9.60 22.21 11.55
CA GLY A 236 10.57 22.13 10.46
C GLY A 236 11.13 20.72 10.28
N ALA A 237 11.55 20.37 9.07
CA ALA A 237 12.05 19.04 8.73
C ALA A 237 13.38 18.70 9.43
N GLU A 238 14.17 19.73 9.75
CA GLU A 238 15.44 19.61 10.46
C GLU A 238 15.28 18.97 11.84
N TRP A 239 14.10 19.07 12.45
CA TRP A 239 13.79 18.43 13.72
C TRP A 239 13.92 16.89 13.67
N TRP A 240 13.69 16.29 12.50
CA TRP A 240 13.85 14.84 12.30
C TRP A 240 15.28 14.43 11.98
N ALA A 241 16.02 15.28 11.26
CA ALA A 241 17.36 14.99 10.77
C ALA A 241 18.46 15.34 11.79
N GLN A 242 18.18 16.23 12.74
CA GLN A 242 19.10 16.51 13.83
C GLN A 242 19.16 15.34 14.83
N ASP A 243 20.19 15.37 15.68
CA ASP A 243 20.38 14.40 16.74
C ASP A 243 19.16 14.29 17.67
N PHE A 244 18.74 13.06 17.98
CA PHE A 244 17.52 12.80 18.75
C PHE A 244 17.50 13.46 20.13
N ARG A 245 18.66 13.68 20.77
CA ARG A 245 18.75 14.34 22.09
C ARG A 245 18.38 15.81 22.01
N LYS A 246 18.58 16.46 20.85
CA LYS A 246 18.15 17.85 20.60
C LYS A 246 16.65 17.94 20.31
N SER A 247 16.10 16.92 19.66
CA SER A 247 14.68 16.88 19.31
C SER A 247 13.77 16.53 20.50
N ILE A 248 14.28 15.79 21.48
CA ILE A 248 13.54 15.37 22.69
C ILE A 248 14.17 16.04 23.92
N PRO A 249 13.61 17.17 24.42
CA PRO A 249 14.18 17.90 25.57
C PRO A 249 14.34 17.08 26.85
N LEU A 250 13.51 16.05 27.04
CA LEU A 250 13.64 15.13 28.17
C LEU A 250 14.85 14.18 28.05
N LEU A 251 15.56 14.14 26.93
CA LEU A 251 16.76 13.31 26.76
C LEU A 251 18.03 14.16 26.64
N SER A 252 17.90 15.49 26.54
CA SER A 252 19.05 16.40 26.42
C SER A 252 19.90 16.47 27.69
N TRP A 253 19.34 16.11 28.85
CA TRP A 253 20.01 16.14 30.16
C TRP A 253 20.64 14.82 30.56
N VAL A 254 20.44 13.73 29.78
CA VAL A 254 21.07 12.43 30.03
C VAL A 254 22.38 12.36 29.24
N PRO A 255 23.55 12.46 29.89
CA PRO A 255 24.82 12.34 29.19
C PRO A 255 24.99 10.90 28.71
N LEU A 256 24.98 10.71 27.39
CA LEU A 256 25.27 9.44 26.72
C LEU A 256 26.59 9.58 25.93
N PRO A 257 27.74 9.76 26.62
CA PRO A 257 29.01 10.15 26.00
C PRO A 257 29.60 9.11 25.04
N PHE A 258 29.12 7.87 25.10
CA PHE A 258 29.55 6.77 24.23
C PHE A 258 28.61 6.51 23.05
N ILE A 259 27.51 7.27 22.93
CA ILE A 259 26.54 7.12 21.84
C ILE A 259 26.80 8.23 20.79
N PRO A 260 27.11 7.86 19.54
CA PRO A 260 27.30 8.83 18.47
C PRO A 260 26.02 9.62 18.18
N ASP A 261 26.15 10.72 17.44
CA ASP A 261 24.99 11.48 17.00
C ASP A 261 24.11 10.64 16.07
N ILE A 262 22.85 10.46 16.45
CA ILE A 262 21.88 9.65 15.71
C ILE A 262 20.70 10.53 15.34
N PRO A 263 20.39 10.70 14.03
CA PRO A 263 19.20 11.41 13.60
C PRO A 263 17.93 10.80 14.18
N LEU A 264 16.97 11.64 14.59
CA LEU A 264 15.73 11.16 15.18
C LEU A 264 14.94 10.22 14.23
N TYR A 265 14.96 10.46 12.92
CA TYR A 265 14.28 9.59 11.97
C TYR A 265 14.80 8.14 12.01
N ILE A 266 16.07 7.90 12.35
CA ILE A 266 16.63 6.54 12.51
C ILE A 266 16.02 5.86 13.74
N ILE A 267 15.87 6.58 14.84
CA ILE A 267 15.24 6.06 16.07
C ILE A 267 13.78 5.70 15.77
N VAL A 268 13.04 6.58 15.11
CA VAL A 268 11.65 6.32 14.68
C VAL A 268 11.57 5.08 13.80
N MET A 269 12.48 4.96 12.83
CA MET A 269 12.57 3.79 11.95
C MET A 269 12.78 2.48 12.73
N ILE A 270 13.70 2.47 13.70
CA ILE A 270 13.94 1.31 14.57
C ILE A 270 12.70 0.97 15.39
N LEU A 271 12.04 1.97 15.99
CA LEU A 271 10.82 1.77 16.77
C LEU A 271 9.68 1.20 15.91
N MET A 272 9.49 1.70 14.69
CA MET A 272 8.51 1.15 13.74
C MET A 272 8.81 -0.31 13.40
N ILE A 273 10.09 -0.66 13.19
CA ILE A 273 10.47 -2.06 12.93
C ILE A 273 10.15 -2.95 14.13
N LEU A 274 10.56 -2.54 15.33
CA LEU A 274 10.42 -3.34 16.56
C LEU A 274 8.97 -3.51 17.00
N PHE A 275 8.17 -2.44 16.95
CA PHE A 275 6.83 -2.41 17.55
C PHE A 275 5.69 -2.51 16.54
N ALA A 276 5.93 -2.29 15.24
CA ALA A 276 4.92 -2.48 14.20
C ALA A 276 5.28 -3.65 13.28
N VAL A 277 6.41 -3.58 12.56
CA VAL A 277 6.72 -4.55 11.49
C VAL A 277 6.92 -5.97 12.03
N ILE A 278 7.78 -6.17 13.03
CA ILE A 278 8.07 -7.50 13.58
C ILE A 278 6.81 -8.18 14.15
N PRO A 279 5.99 -7.51 14.99
CA PRO A 279 4.73 -8.08 15.45
C PRO A 279 3.76 -8.44 14.32
N THR A 280 3.62 -7.59 13.29
CA THR A 280 2.75 -7.89 12.14
C THR A 280 3.24 -9.10 11.37
N ILE A 281 4.55 -9.22 11.10
CA ILE A 281 5.13 -10.42 10.45
C ILE A 281 4.80 -11.67 11.26
N GLY A 282 5.01 -11.63 12.59
CA GLY A 282 4.73 -12.75 13.47
C GLY A 282 3.26 -13.18 13.45
N SER A 283 2.34 -12.21 13.49
CA SER A 283 0.90 -12.47 13.39
C SER A 283 0.52 -13.12 12.06
N ASN A 284 0.95 -12.55 10.94
CA ASN A 284 0.61 -13.03 9.59
C ASN A 284 1.13 -14.46 9.37
N VAL A 285 2.37 -14.74 9.78
CA VAL A 285 2.95 -16.09 9.69
C VAL A 285 2.19 -17.07 10.57
N SER A 286 1.86 -16.71 11.82
CA SER A 286 1.11 -17.57 12.73
C SER A 286 -0.26 -17.94 12.19
N ASN A 287 -0.99 -16.97 11.62
CA ASN A 287 -2.32 -17.19 11.08
C ASN A 287 -2.29 -18.07 9.82
N VAL A 288 -1.35 -17.85 8.91
CA VAL A 288 -1.18 -18.72 7.74
C VAL A 288 -0.78 -20.13 8.15
N GLN A 289 0.12 -20.30 9.12
CA GLN A 289 0.50 -21.61 9.65
C GLN A 289 -0.72 -22.39 10.15
N LYS A 290 -1.56 -21.77 10.99
CA LYS A 290 -2.78 -22.40 11.51
C LYS A 290 -3.71 -22.88 10.38
N VAL A 291 -3.91 -22.07 9.35
CA VAL A 291 -4.79 -22.42 8.22
C VAL A 291 -4.17 -23.51 7.35
N VAL A 292 -2.87 -23.45 7.09
CA VAL A 292 -2.14 -24.45 6.30
C VAL A 292 -2.18 -25.81 7.01
N GLU A 293 -1.91 -25.86 8.31
CA GLU A 293 -1.98 -27.07 9.13
C GLU A 293 -3.40 -27.64 9.18
N ALA A 294 -4.40 -26.81 9.45
CA ALA A 294 -5.81 -27.24 9.50
C ALA A 294 -6.29 -27.81 8.17
N ARG A 295 -5.80 -27.28 7.04
CA ARG A 295 -6.12 -27.76 5.68
C ARG A 295 -5.17 -28.86 5.18
N LYS A 296 -4.26 -29.37 6.01
CA LYS A 296 -3.20 -30.34 5.64
C LYS A 296 -2.41 -29.91 4.40
N GLY A 297 -2.18 -28.61 4.25
CA GLY A 297 -1.43 -28.02 3.14
C GLY A 297 0.08 -27.99 3.38
N SER A 298 0.82 -27.53 2.38
CA SER A 298 2.28 -27.37 2.47
C SER A 298 2.65 -25.93 2.81
N MET A 299 3.36 -25.73 3.93
CA MET A 299 3.91 -24.43 4.32
C MET A 299 5.02 -23.98 3.35
N VAL A 300 5.76 -24.92 2.76
CA VAL A 300 6.79 -24.62 1.74
C VAL A 300 6.15 -23.94 0.52
N LEU A 301 4.99 -24.46 0.09
CA LEU A 301 4.26 -23.90 -1.04
C LEU A 301 3.68 -22.51 -0.72
N ALA A 302 3.30 -22.28 0.54
CA ALA A 302 2.86 -20.98 1.02
C ALA A 302 4.02 -19.96 1.04
N LEU A 303 5.17 -20.34 1.59
CA LEU A 303 6.37 -19.52 1.62
C LEU A 303 6.94 -19.25 0.23
N ALA A 304 6.76 -20.16 -0.73
CA ALA A 304 7.19 -19.97 -2.12
C ALA A 304 6.52 -18.74 -2.78
N MET A 305 5.32 -18.33 -2.34
CA MET A 305 4.66 -17.12 -2.84
C MET A 305 5.31 -15.81 -2.35
N LEU A 306 6.19 -15.88 -1.34
CA LEU A 306 6.97 -14.74 -0.86
C LEU A 306 8.26 -14.52 -1.68
N LEU A 307 8.71 -15.54 -2.42
CA LEU A 307 9.97 -15.49 -3.18
C LEU A 307 10.04 -14.35 -4.20
N PRO A 308 8.99 -14.02 -4.99
CA PRO A 308 9.07 -12.90 -5.94
C PRO A 308 9.32 -11.56 -5.25
N PHE A 309 8.72 -11.32 -4.09
CA PHE A 309 8.92 -10.10 -3.33
C PHE A 309 10.30 -10.05 -2.66
N ILE A 310 10.78 -11.18 -2.12
CA ILE A 310 12.16 -11.28 -1.61
C ILE A 310 13.17 -11.05 -2.74
N ALA A 311 12.92 -11.57 -3.94
CA ALA A 311 13.76 -11.37 -5.11
C ALA A 311 13.75 -9.91 -5.60
N LEU A 312 12.60 -9.21 -5.51
CA LEU A 312 12.53 -7.76 -5.79
C LEU A 312 13.42 -6.98 -4.82
N LEU A 313 13.25 -7.19 -3.52
CA LEU A 313 14.02 -6.47 -2.48
C LEU A 313 15.52 -6.77 -2.58
N THR A 314 15.89 -8.04 -2.73
CA THR A 314 17.31 -8.42 -2.86
C THR A 314 17.92 -7.93 -4.16
N GLY A 315 17.20 -8.00 -5.28
CA GLY A 315 17.66 -7.49 -6.57
C GLY A 315 17.91 -5.98 -6.56
N VAL A 316 16.99 -5.19 -6.00
CA VAL A 316 17.15 -3.74 -5.85
C VAL A 316 18.27 -3.39 -4.86
N ALA A 317 18.40 -4.13 -3.76
CA ALA A 317 19.49 -3.93 -2.81
C ALA A 317 20.87 -4.23 -3.41
N VAL A 318 20.99 -5.33 -4.17
CA VAL A 318 22.22 -5.69 -4.88
C VAL A 318 22.55 -4.65 -5.94
N TRP A 319 21.58 -4.23 -6.75
CA TRP A 319 21.80 -3.16 -7.74
C TRP A 319 22.28 -1.87 -7.06
N SER A 320 21.61 -1.44 -5.98
CA SER A 320 21.98 -0.23 -5.24
C SER A 320 23.38 -0.33 -4.62
N TYR A 321 23.79 -1.51 -4.15
CA TYR A 321 25.13 -1.73 -3.60
C TYR A 321 26.24 -1.70 -4.67
N LEU A 322 25.96 -2.25 -5.85
CA LEU A 322 26.92 -2.27 -6.96
C LEU A 322 26.96 -0.95 -7.75
N SER A 323 25.91 -0.13 -7.62
CA SER A 323 25.70 1.11 -8.35
C SER A 323 26.92 2.04 -8.35
N PRO A 324 27.54 2.34 -9.50
CA PRO A 324 28.63 3.33 -9.57
C PRO A 324 28.16 4.76 -9.28
N SER A 325 26.89 5.08 -9.58
CA SER A 325 26.33 6.43 -9.37
C SER A 325 25.56 6.60 -8.06
N ASP A 326 25.57 5.61 -7.15
CA ASP A 326 24.81 5.63 -5.89
C ASP A 326 23.33 6.03 -6.12
N ILE A 327 22.63 5.26 -6.96
CA ILE A 327 21.24 5.56 -7.39
C ILE A 327 20.27 5.78 -6.21
N MET A 328 20.50 5.12 -5.08
CA MET A 328 19.65 5.26 -3.90
C MET A 328 19.81 6.64 -3.24
N ARG A 329 21.01 7.22 -3.29
CA ARG A 329 21.26 8.59 -2.82
C ARG A 329 20.86 9.62 -3.87
N ASN A 330 21.26 9.39 -5.11
CA ASN A 330 21.22 10.42 -6.14
C ASN A 330 19.88 10.49 -6.87
N GLN A 331 19.14 9.37 -6.94
CA GLN A 331 17.84 9.27 -7.62
C GLN A 331 16.79 8.50 -6.78
N PRO A 332 16.56 8.86 -5.50
CA PRO A 332 15.65 8.13 -4.63
C PRO A 332 14.20 8.12 -5.15
N HIS A 333 13.76 9.21 -5.81
CA HIS A 333 12.43 9.31 -6.40
C HIS A 333 12.18 8.23 -7.45
N LEU A 334 13.05 8.13 -8.46
CA LEU A 334 12.90 7.16 -9.55
C LEU A 334 13.03 5.72 -9.04
N LEU A 335 13.93 5.49 -8.09
CA LEU A 335 14.12 4.15 -7.50
C LEU A 335 12.88 3.70 -6.72
N VAL A 336 12.31 4.56 -5.86
CA VAL A 336 11.11 4.25 -5.08
C VAL A 336 9.88 4.11 -5.98
N ILE A 337 9.71 4.98 -6.99
CA ILE A 337 8.60 4.85 -7.95
C ILE A 337 8.73 3.56 -8.75
N GLY A 338 9.87 3.32 -9.40
CA GLY A 338 10.08 2.13 -10.21
C GLY A 338 9.87 0.84 -9.43
N THR A 339 10.38 0.79 -8.20
CA THR A 339 10.21 -0.36 -7.30
C THR A 339 8.79 -0.46 -6.73
N GLY A 340 8.14 0.68 -6.45
CA GLY A 340 6.76 0.76 -6.01
C GLY A 340 5.77 0.20 -7.04
N PHE A 341 5.97 0.50 -8.32
CA PHE A 341 5.16 -0.09 -9.40
C PHE A 341 5.47 -1.58 -9.63
N ALA A 342 6.73 -2.00 -9.51
CA ALA A 342 7.09 -3.42 -9.52
C ALA A 342 6.40 -4.19 -8.38
N PHE A 343 6.36 -3.59 -7.18
CA PHE A 343 5.67 -4.10 -6.01
C PHE A 343 4.14 -4.14 -6.21
N GLY A 344 3.55 -3.06 -6.72
CA GLY A 344 2.12 -3.00 -7.05
C GLY A 344 1.73 -4.10 -8.04
N TYR A 345 2.59 -4.43 -9.01
CA TYR A 345 2.36 -5.55 -9.92
C TYR A 345 2.36 -6.90 -9.18
N LEU A 346 3.32 -7.14 -8.28
CA LEU A 346 3.38 -8.36 -7.47
C LEU A 346 2.13 -8.53 -6.60
N VAL A 347 1.74 -7.46 -5.89
CA VAL A 347 0.53 -7.44 -5.07
C VAL A 347 -0.71 -7.68 -5.93
N GLY A 348 -0.86 -6.93 -7.03
CA GLY A 348 -2.02 -7.06 -7.92
C GLY A 348 -2.19 -8.47 -8.47
N ARG A 349 -1.08 -9.15 -8.80
CA ARG A 349 -1.10 -10.57 -9.19
C ARG A 349 -1.50 -11.49 -8.04
N MET A 350 -1.15 -11.18 -6.79
CA MET A 350 -1.51 -11.99 -5.63
C MET A 350 -3.00 -11.83 -5.28
N ILE A 351 -3.51 -10.59 -5.32
CA ILE A 351 -4.94 -10.32 -5.14
C ILE A 351 -5.73 -11.00 -6.25
N LEU A 352 -5.31 -10.89 -7.51
CA LEU A 352 -6.01 -11.54 -8.61
C LEU A 352 -6.03 -13.07 -8.46
N ALA A 353 -4.91 -13.67 -8.03
CA ALA A 353 -4.83 -15.10 -7.77
C ALA A 353 -5.76 -15.53 -6.63
N HIS A 354 -5.93 -14.69 -5.59
CA HIS A 354 -6.91 -14.89 -4.53
C HIS A 354 -8.34 -14.84 -5.06
N LEU A 355 -8.69 -13.77 -5.77
CA LEU A 355 -10.04 -13.56 -6.32
C LEU A 355 -10.47 -14.67 -7.30
N CYS A 356 -9.51 -15.28 -8.00
CA CYS A 356 -9.74 -16.36 -8.95
C CYS A 356 -9.59 -17.76 -8.33
N ASP A 357 -9.31 -17.88 -7.02
CA ASP A 357 -9.02 -19.14 -6.32
C ASP A 357 -7.96 -19.99 -7.04
N GLU A 358 -6.88 -19.33 -7.49
CA GLU A 358 -5.81 -20.03 -8.19
C GLU A 358 -5.01 -20.95 -7.24
N PRO A 359 -4.44 -22.06 -7.74
CA PRO A 359 -3.69 -23.01 -6.90
C PRO A 359 -2.51 -22.38 -6.17
N LYS A 360 -2.30 -22.82 -4.92
CA LYS A 360 -1.19 -22.39 -4.07
C LYS A 360 0.17 -22.65 -4.74
N GLY A 361 1.13 -21.77 -4.51
CA GLY A 361 2.52 -21.95 -4.97
C GLY A 361 3.08 -20.78 -5.75
N LEU A 362 4.35 -20.90 -6.13
CA LEU A 362 5.06 -19.85 -6.85
C LEU A 362 4.33 -19.49 -8.15
N LYS A 363 3.86 -18.25 -8.22
CA LYS A 363 3.20 -17.71 -9.40
C LYS A 363 4.26 -17.13 -10.33
N THR A 364 4.72 -17.91 -11.30
CA THR A 364 5.76 -17.48 -12.25
C THR A 364 5.42 -16.18 -12.98
N GLY A 365 4.13 -15.90 -13.20
CA GLY A 365 3.64 -14.63 -13.75
C GLY A 365 3.91 -13.39 -12.88
N MET A 366 4.17 -13.55 -11.58
CA MET A 366 4.64 -12.49 -10.69
C MET A 366 6.07 -12.07 -11.02
N CYS A 367 6.92 -13.01 -11.43
CA CYS A 367 8.34 -12.75 -11.71
C CYS A 367 8.57 -11.83 -12.92
N MET A 368 7.53 -11.49 -13.69
CA MET A 368 7.63 -10.54 -14.80
C MET A 368 8.20 -9.19 -14.35
N SER A 369 7.79 -8.66 -13.19
CA SER A 369 8.34 -7.39 -12.70
C SER A 369 9.83 -7.44 -12.37
N LEU A 370 10.41 -8.64 -12.22
CA LEU A 370 11.81 -8.86 -11.88
C LEU A 370 12.73 -8.94 -13.09
N VAL A 371 12.19 -9.13 -14.30
CA VAL A 371 12.97 -9.42 -15.52
C VAL A 371 13.99 -8.34 -15.85
N PHE A 372 13.72 -7.08 -15.46
CA PHE A 372 14.63 -5.97 -15.71
C PHE A 372 15.84 -5.96 -14.74
N LEU A 373 15.69 -6.50 -13.53
CA LEU A 373 16.73 -6.41 -12.49
C LEU A 373 18.05 -7.10 -12.86
N PRO A 374 18.07 -8.31 -13.47
CA PRO A 374 19.32 -8.92 -13.94
C PRO A 374 20.12 -8.04 -14.88
N PHE A 375 19.45 -7.33 -15.80
CA PHE A 375 20.11 -6.39 -16.71
C PHE A 375 20.72 -5.21 -15.94
N ALA A 376 19.96 -4.62 -15.02
CA ALA A 376 20.42 -3.49 -14.21
C ALA A 376 21.63 -3.88 -13.32
N ILE A 377 21.57 -5.05 -12.68
CA ILE A 377 22.66 -5.62 -11.86
C ILE A 377 23.88 -5.91 -12.73
N ALA A 378 23.71 -6.51 -13.91
CA ALA A 378 24.81 -6.78 -14.84
C ALA A 378 25.49 -5.48 -15.28
N ASN A 379 24.73 -4.43 -15.60
CA ASN A 379 25.26 -3.12 -15.96
C ASN A 379 26.12 -2.49 -14.84
N ALA A 380 25.61 -2.53 -13.60
CA ALA A 380 26.34 -2.03 -12.43
C ALA A 380 27.58 -2.88 -12.12
N LEU A 381 27.51 -4.20 -12.29
CA LEU A 381 28.64 -5.11 -12.12
C LEU A 381 29.73 -4.83 -13.16
N THR A 382 29.37 -4.59 -14.42
CA THR A 382 30.35 -4.22 -15.44
C THR A 382 31.07 -2.92 -15.08
N ALA A 383 30.37 -1.93 -14.51
CA ALA A 383 31.02 -0.71 -14.03
C ALA A 383 32.07 -1.00 -12.96
N LYS A 384 31.77 -1.88 -11.99
CA LYS A 384 32.75 -2.29 -10.95
C LYS A 384 33.99 -2.93 -11.53
N ILE A 385 33.84 -3.74 -12.57
CA ILE A 385 34.96 -4.47 -13.21
C ILE A 385 35.73 -3.56 -14.17
N ASN A 386 35.05 -2.62 -14.84
CA ASN A 386 35.61 -1.75 -15.88
C ASN A 386 35.97 -0.36 -15.36
N ALA A 387 36.68 -0.31 -14.22
CA ALA A 387 37.19 0.93 -13.61
C ALA A 387 36.13 2.05 -13.39
N GLY A 388 34.88 1.68 -13.14
CA GLY A 388 33.77 2.60 -12.89
C GLY A 388 32.92 2.96 -14.11
N ILE A 389 33.23 2.44 -15.31
CA ILE A 389 32.53 2.77 -16.55
C ILE A 389 31.43 1.73 -16.83
N PRO A 390 30.14 2.05 -16.67
CA PRO A 390 29.05 1.13 -17.00
C PRO A 390 28.91 0.94 -18.53
N LEU A 391 28.25 -0.15 -18.95
CA LEU A 391 27.95 -0.40 -20.37
C LEU A 391 26.92 0.60 -20.91
N VAL A 392 25.93 0.92 -20.09
CA VAL A 392 24.87 1.88 -20.36
C VAL A 392 24.83 2.85 -19.20
N ASP A 393 24.61 4.13 -19.49
CA ASP A 393 24.42 5.15 -18.46
C ASP A 393 23.40 4.71 -17.41
N GLU A 394 23.77 4.77 -16.13
CA GLU A 394 22.98 4.17 -15.06
C GLU A 394 21.67 4.92 -14.81
N LEU A 395 21.65 6.23 -15.05
CA LEU A 395 20.43 7.02 -14.97
C LEU A 395 19.44 6.61 -16.07
N LEU A 396 19.91 6.36 -17.30
CA LEU A 396 19.08 5.80 -18.36
C LEU A 396 18.55 4.41 -18.00
N VAL A 397 19.36 3.53 -17.41
CA VAL A 397 18.90 2.21 -16.93
C VAL A 397 17.80 2.36 -15.89
N LEU A 398 17.94 3.31 -14.95
CA LEU A 398 16.93 3.60 -13.94
C LEU A 398 15.63 4.16 -14.53
N PHE A 399 15.72 5.04 -15.53
CA PHE A 399 14.55 5.54 -16.25
C PHE A 399 13.83 4.42 -17.00
N LEU A 400 14.57 3.56 -17.69
CA LEU A 400 14.02 2.40 -18.40
C LEU A 400 13.38 1.39 -17.43
N TYR A 401 13.97 1.17 -16.25
CA TYR A 401 13.38 0.36 -15.19
C TYR A 401 12.02 0.92 -14.77
N CYS A 402 11.96 2.22 -14.49
CA CYS A 402 10.72 2.89 -14.10
C CYS A 402 9.65 2.82 -15.21
N ALA A 403 10.03 3.13 -16.46
CA ALA A 403 9.13 3.04 -17.60
C ALA A 403 8.60 1.60 -17.81
N TYR A 404 9.45 0.60 -17.64
CA TYR A 404 9.09 -0.80 -17.71
C TYR A 404 8.07 -1.19 -16.62
N THR A 405 8.34 -0.88 -15.36
CA THR A 405 7.47 -1.29 -14.25
C THR A 405 6.14 -0.55 -14.24
N VAL A 406 6.12 0.74 -14.59
CA VAL A 406 4.89 1.51 -14.78
C VAL A 406 4.08 0.94 -15.94
N GLY A 407 4.70 0.70 -17.10
CA GLY A 407 4.02 0.12 -18.25
C GLY A 407 3.44 -1.26 -17.96
N LEU A 408 4.19 -2.10 -17.24
CA LEU A 408 3.75 -3.43 -16.83
C LEU A 408 2.56 -3.37 -15.87
N TYR A 409 2.58 -2.48 -14.88
CA TYR A 409 1.46 -2.29 -13.95
C TYR A 409 0.23 -1.75 -14.67
N LEU A 410 0.37 -0.73 -15.52
CA LEU A 410 -0.75 -0.17 -16.28
C LEU A 410 -1.38 -1.22 -17.20
N HIS A 411 -0.55 -2.04 -17.85
CA HIS A 411 -1.05 -3.16 -18.65
C HIS A 411 -1.85 -4.15 -17.79
N LEU A 412 -1.35 -4.52 -16.60
CA LEU A 412 -2.07 -5.39 -15.65
C LEU A 412 -3.40 -4.74 -15.25
N ALA A 413 -3.38 -3.51 -14.77
CA ALA A 413 -4.55 -2.79 -14.27
C ALA A 413 -5.63 -2.69 -15.35
N VAL A 414 -5.28 -2.22 -16.55
CA VAL A 414 -6.23 -2.09 -17.66
C VAL A 414 -6.79 -3.44 -18.08
N SER A 415 -5.93 -4.46 -18.28
CA SER A 415 -6.36 -5.77 -18.74
C SER A 415 -7.29 -6.46 -17.74
N VAL A 416 -6.91 -6.49 -16.46
CA VAL A 416 -7.70 -7.15 -15.42
C VAL A 416 -9.01 -6.43 -15.16
N VAL A 417 -9.01 -5.09 -15.16
CA VAL A 417 -10.26 -4.31 -15.06
C VAL A 417 -11.20 -4.66 -16.22
N HIS A 418 -10.71 -4.74 -17.45
CA HIS A 418 -11.52 -5.15 -18.60
C HIS A 418 -12.04 -6.59 -18.47
N GLU A 419 -11.17 -7.55 -18.13
CA GLU A 419 -11.54 -8.95 -18.02
C GLU A 419 -12.57 -9.20 -16.91
N ILE A 420 -12.42 -8.59 -15.73
CA ILE A 420 -13.39 -8.72 -14.62
C ILE A 420 -14.70 -8.03 -14.98
N LYS A 421 -14.62 -6.84 -15.60
CA LYS A 421 -15.79 -6.09 -16.06
C LYS A 421 -16.63 -6.94 -17.01
N ASP A 422 -16.00 -7.56 -17.99
CA ASP A 422 -16.68 -8.39 -18.99
C ASP A 422 -17.19 -9.71 -18.37
N ALA A 423 -16.42 -10.32 -17.48
CA ALA A 423 -16.80 -11.54 -16.75
C ALA A 423 -18.05 -11.35 -15.85
N LEU A 424 -18.15 -10.22 -15.17
CA LEU A 424 -19.24 -9.89 -14.24
C LEU A 424 -20.37 -9.07 -14.92
N GLY A 425 -20.13 -8.53 -16.11
CA GLY A 425 -21.08 -7.68 -16.84
C GLY A 425 -21.34 -6.34 -16.14
N ILE A 426 -20.36 -5.79 -15.44
CA ILE A 426 -20.44 -4.54 -14.68
C ILE A 426 -19.78 -3.38 -15.44
N TYR A 427 -19.80 -2.17 -14.89
CA TYR A 427 -19.01 -1.03 -15.39
C TYR A 427 -18.02 -0.59 -14.31
N CYS A 428 -16.87 -0.06 -14.73
CA CYS A 428 -15.82 0.38 -13.79
C CYS A 428 -16.18 1.73 -13.15
N PHE A 429 -16.51 2.77 -13.92
CA PHE A 429 -16.70 4.14 -13.40
C PHE A 429 -18.13 4.67 -13.50
N ARG A 430 -19.11 3.80 -13.80
CA ARG A 430 -20.50 4.24 -14.07
C ARG A 430 -21.51 3.33 -13.38
N ILE A 431 -22.49 3.96 -12.75
CA ILE A 431 -23.72 3.27 -12.33
C ILE A 431 -24.71 3.35 -13.49
N THR A 432 -25.25 2.20 -13.90
CA THR A 432 -26.37 2.14 -14.84
C THR A 432 -27.51 1.33 -14.24
N ARG A 433 -28.74 1.86 -14.30
CA ARG A 433 -29.95 1.08 -14.04
C ARG A 433 -30.10 0.03 -15.13
N LYS A 434 -30.54 -1.18 -14.77
CA LYS A 434 -31.13 -2.10 -15.74
C LYS A 434 -32.45 -1.45 -16.18
N GLU A 435 -32.65 -1.23 -17.47
CA GLU A 435 -33.98 -0.92 -17.98
C GLU A 435 -34.89 -2.11 -17.63
N ALA A 436 -36.04 -1.78 -17.05
CA ALA A 436 -36.98 -2.74 -16.47
C ALA A 436 -37.62 -3.64 -17.54
#